data_AF-A0A6S6XPU8-F1
#
_entry.id   AF-A0A6S6XPU8-F1
#
_cell.length_a   1.000
_cell.length_b   1.000
_cell.length_c   1.000
_cell.angle_alpha   90.00
_cell.angle_beta   90.00
_cell.angle_gamma   90.00
#
_symmetry.space_group_name_H-M   'P 1'
#
loop_
_entity.id
_entity.type
_entity.pdbx_description
1 polymer ?
#
loop_
_entity_poly.entity_id
_entity_poly.type
_entity_poly.pdbx_seq_one_letter_code
_entity_poly.pdbx_strand_id
1 'polypeptide(L)'
;MQNQDNQRKIYIRSTKTWVPVTEEVYLEYYRPIWRTQKAAQKAGQCFCPKNKLWLCDGDCAMCEYRAAGNTVSLDAPIENADGDAFSLVDTIEDPTADFADVLVDRLLLEQLLDELAVRDPEGKRICELIMEGCSKTEIADTLQREFGGDWYKSKAVYREKQVLERLRKHILGHK
;
A
#
# COMPACT_ATOMS: atom_id res chain seq x y z
N MET A 1 -43.73 -35.89 -29.91
CA MET A 1 -43.58 -34.45 -30.16
C MET A 1 -42.70 -33.90 -29.06
N GLN A 2 -41.44 -33.57 -29.36
CA GLN A 2 -40.51 -33.02 -28.37
C GLN A 2 -40.91 -31.56 -28.12
N ASN A 3 -41.29 -31.24 -26.88
CA ASN A 3 -41.65 -29.88 -26.46
C ASN A 3 -40.47 -28.92 -26.75
N GLN A 4 -40.64 -28.04 -27.73
CA GLN A 4 -39.67 -27.02 -28.13
C GLN A 4 -39.67 -25.77 -27.23
N ASP A 5 -40.24 -25.84 -26.02
CA ASP A 5 -40.62 -24.65 -25.25
C ASP A 5 -39.82 -24.40 -23.97
N ASN A 6 -38.54 -24.80 -23.93
CA ASN A 6 -37.69 -24.59 -22.74
C ASN A 6 -36.23 -24.21 -23.09
N GLN A 7 -36.01 -23.54 -24.23
CA GLN A 7 -34.68 -23.04 -24.58
C GLN A 7 -34.23 -21.98 -23.56
N ARG A 8 -33.10 -22.21 -22.90
CA ARG A 8 -32.50 -21.27 -21.94
C ARG A 8 -32.12 -19.97 -22.66
N LYS A 9 -32.27 -18.84 -21.97
CA LYS A 9 -31.96 -17.51 -22.51
C LYS A 9 -31.16 -16.71 -21.49
N ILE A 10 -30.19 -15.95 -21.98
CA ILE A 10 -29.43 -14.98 -21.18
C ILE A 10 -29.89 -13.58 -21.59
N TYR A 11 -30.09 -12.68 -20.63
CA TYR A 11 -30.39 -11.29 -20.89
C TYR A 11 -29.10 -10.47 -20.88
N ILE A 12 -28.81 -9.77 -21.97
CA ILE A 12 -27.63 -8.89 -22.07
C ILE A 12 -28.08 -7.45 -21.78
N ARG A 13 -27.59 -6.89 -20.67
CA ARG A 13 -28.02 -5.56 -20.19
C ARG A 13 -27.62 -4.41 -21.11
N SER A 14 -26.45 -4.49 -21.75
CA SER A 14 -25.93 -3.45 -22.65
C SER A 14 -26.77 -3.31 -23.92
N THR A 15 -27.21 -4.42 -24.51
CA THR A 15 -28.02 -4.45 -25.73
C THR A 15 -29.52 -4.59 -25.45
N LYS A 16 -29.91 -4.87 -24.21
CA LYS A 16 -31.30 -5.16 -23.78
C LYS A 16 -31.96 -6.29 -24.57
N THR A 17 -31.18 -7.30 -24.96
CA THR A 17 -31.64 -8.42 -25.78
C THR A 17 -31.58 -9.75 -25.03
N TRP A 18 -32.52 -10.64 -25.33
CA TRP A 18 -32.49 -12.04 -24.90
C TRP A 18 -31.77 -12.89 -25.94
N VAL A 19 -30.71 -13.57 -25.53
CA VAL A 19 -29.94 -14.48 -26.38
C VAL A 19 -30.26 -15.92 -26.00
N PRO A 20 -30.81 -16.74 -26.91
CA PRO A 20 -31.02 -18.16 -26.67
C PRO A 20 -29.67 -18.89 -26.61
N VAL A 21 -29.50 -19.75 -25.62
CA VAL A 21 -28.26 -20.49 -25.36
C VAL A 21 -28.54 -21.93 -24.97
N THR A 22 -27.50 -22.77 -24.98
CA THR A 22 -27.60 -24.12 -24.41
C THR A 22 -27.61 -24.06 -22.88
N GLU A 23 -27.98 -25.16 -22.23
CA GLU A 23 -28.03 -25.21 -20.76
C GLU A 23 -26.64 -25.11 -20.14
N GLU A 24 -25.62 -25.68 -20.78
CA GLU A 24 -24.22 -25.60 -20.35
C GLU A 24 -23.77 -24.13 -20.34
N VAL A 25 -24.02 -23.39 -21.42
CA VAL A 25 -23.67 -21.96 -21.52
C VAL A 25 -24.45 -21.13 -20.50
N TYR A 26 -25.73 -21.41 -20.30
CA TYR A 26 -26.55 -20.72 -19.30
C TYR A 26 -25.99 -20.91 -17.88
N LEU A 27 -25.62 -22.14 -17.52
CA LEU A 27 -25.07 -22.45 -16.20
C LEU A 27 -23.68 -21.84 -16.00
N GLU A 28 -22.79 -21.94 -16.99
CA GLU A 28 -21.45 -21.35 -16.90
C GLU A 28 -21.51 -19.81 -16.79
N TYR A 29 -22.50 -19.17 -17.43
CA TYR A 29 -22.72 -17.73 -17.29
C TYR A 29 -23.25 -17.36 -15.90
N TYR A 30 -24.33 -17.98 -15.43
CA TYR A 30 -25.02 -17.54 -14.21
C TYR A 30 -24.44 -18.09 -12.89
N ARG A 31 -23.78 -19.26 -12.89
CA ARG A 31 -23.18 -19.84 -11.67
C ARG A 31 -22.22 -18.89 -10.94
N PRO A 32 -21.22 -18.26 -11.59
CA PRO A 32 -20.34 -17.31 -10.90
C PRO A 32 -21.12 -16.10 -10.37
N ILE A 33 -22.06 -15.58 -11.15
CA ILE A 33 -22.92 -14.45 -10.77
C ILE A 33 -23.72 -14.78 -9.50
N TRP A 34 -24.38 -15.94 -9.45
CA TRP A 34 -25.13 -16.38 -8.29
C TRP A 34 -24.25 -16.65 -7.07
N ARG A 35 -23.01 -17.13 -7.26
CA ARG A 35 -22.05 -17.32 -6.17
C ARG A 35 -21.71 -15.97 -5.54
N THR A 36 -21.34 -14.98 -6.35
CA THR A 36 -21.06 -13.61 -5.90
C THR A 36 -22.28 -13.00 -5.20
N GLN A 37 -23.46 -13.12 -5.81
CA GLN A 37 -24.69 -12.59 -5.26
C GLN A 37 -25.03 -13.21 -3.90
N LYS A 38 -24.94 -14.53 -3.76
CA LYS A 38 -25.20 -15.23 -2.48
C LYS A 38 -24.20 -14.84 -1.40
N ALA A 39 -22.92 -14.70 -1.75
CA ALA A 39 -21.90 -14.23 -0.82
C ALA A 39 -22.20 -12.81 -0.34
N ALA A 40 -22.54 -11.89 -1.26
CA ALA A 40 -22.91 -10.52 -0.93
C ALA A 40 -24.20 -10.45 -0.08
N GLN A 41 -25.22 -11.27 -0.39
CA GLN A 41 -26.44 -11.36 0.42
C GLN A 41 -26.14 -11.85 1.84
N LYS A 42 -25.26 -12.86 2.00
CA LYS A 42 -24.83 -13.35 3.32
C LYS A 42 -24.11 -12.26 4.12
N ALA A 43 -23.37 -11.38 3.45
CA ALA A 43 -22.70 -10.22 4.05
C ALA A 43 -23.62 -9.01 4.25
N GLY A 44 -24.91 -9.08 3.87
CA GLY A 44 -25.85 -7.95 3.90
C GLY A 44 -25.56 -6.86 2.87
N GLN A 45 -24.70 -7.12 1.90
CA GLN A 45 -24.22 -6.15 0.90
C GLN A 45 -25.07 -6.11 -0.38
N CYS A 46 -26.10 -6.95 -0.49
CA CYS A 46 -26.91 -7.09 -1.69
C CYS A 46 -28.38 -7.35 -1.36
N PHE A 47 -29.28 -6.55 -1.95
CA PHE A 47 -30.73 -6.72 -1.85
C PHE A 47 -31.40 -7.01 -3.20
N CYS A 48 -30.64 -7.53 -4.19
CA CYS A 48 -31.19 -7.90 -5.50
C CYS A 48 -32.41 -8.82 -5.34
N PRO A 49 -33.58 -8.46 -5.91
CA PRO A 49 -34.79 -9.23 -5.72
C PRO A 49 -34.75 -10.52 -6.52
N LYS A 50 -35.22 -11.62 -5.92
CA LYS A 50 -35.14 -12.98 -6.51
C LYS A 50 -35.79 -13.08 -7.89
N ASN A 51 -36.85 -12.33 -8.15
CA ASN A 51 -37.58 -12.31 -9.42
C ASN A 51 -36.87 -11.53 -10.56
N LYS A 52 -35.81 -10.76 -10.26
CA LYS A 52 -35.01 -10.02 -11.26
C LYS A 52 -33.58 -10.53 -11.36
N LEU A 53 -33.30 -11.75 -10.89
CA LEU A 53 -31.97 -12.35 -10.93
C LEU A 53 -31.39 -12.49 -12.34
N TRP A 54 -32.25 -12.59 -13.35
CA TRP A 54 -31.88 -12.61 -14.77
C TRP A 54 -31.23 -11.29 -15.25
N LEU A 55 -31.36 -10.21 -14.48
CA LEU A 55 -30.73 -8.91 -14.78
C LEU A 55 -29.34 -8.78 -14.12
N CYS A 56 -29.01 -9.66 -13.18
CA CYS A 56 -27.74 -9.61 -12.46
C CYS A 56 -26.59 -10.05 -13.38
N ASP A 57 -25.60 -9.19 -13.52
CA ASP A 57 -24.35 -9.41 -14.26
C ASP A 57 -23.15 -9.71 -13.33
N GLY A 58 -23.35 -9.59 -12.01
CA GLY A 58 -22.32 -9.83 -11.00
C GLY A 58 -21.43 -8.63 -10.70
N ASP A 59 -21.62 -7.50 -11.40
CA ASP A 59 -20.93 -6.25 -11.10
C ASP A 59 -21.67 -5.50 -9.98
N CYS A 60 -21.24 -5.75 -8.74
CA CYS A 60 -21.83 -5.12 -7.58
C CYS A 60 -21.43 -3.65 -7.42
N ALA A 61 -20.33 -3.17 -8.02
CA ALA A 61 -19.80 -1.84 -7.74
C ALA A 61 -20.76 -0.72 -8.16
N MET A 62 -21.45 -0.92 -9.29
CA MET A 62 -22.43 0.02 -9.85
C MET A 62 -23.88 -0.48 -9.71
N CYS A 63 -24.12 -1.49 -8.87
CA CYS A 63 -25.44 -2.07 -8.71
C CYS A 63 -26.34 -1.21 -7.81
N GLU A 64 -27.54 -0.89 -8.30
CA GLU A 64 -28.57 -0.15 -7.54
C GLU A 64 -29.03 -0.86 -6.27
N TYR A 65 -28.84 -2.19 -6.19
CA TYR A 65 -29.21 -3.01 -5.04
C TYR A 65 -28.02 -3.26 -4.08
N ARG A 66 -26.87 -2.60 -4.30
CA ARG A 66 -25.71 -2.69 -3.40
C ARG A 66 -26.04 -1.98 -2.08
N ALA A 67 -25.62 -2.60 -0.98
CA ALA A 67 -25.65 -2.01 0.36
C ALA A 67 -24.27 -2.14 1.02
N ALA A 68 -24.02 -1.32 2.05
CA ALA A 68 -22.79 -1.42 2.84
C ALA A 68 -22.71 -2.76 3.60
N GLY A 69 -23.86 -3.27 4.06
CA GLY A 69 -23.92 -4.55 4.79
C GLY A 69 -23.06 -4.52 6.04
N ASN A 70 -22.12 -5.46 6.13
CA ASN A 70 -21.15 -5.56 7.22
C ASN A 70 -19.90 -4.67 7.04
N THR A 71 -19.91 -3.70 6.12
CA THR A 71 -18.82 -2.72 5.97
C THR A 71 -19.20 -1.41 6.62
N VAL A 72 -18.24 -0.81 7.33
CA VAL A 72 -18.36 0.51 7.96
C VAL A 72 -17.32 1.42 7.34
N SER A 73 -17.69 2.69 7.10
CA SER A 73 -16.73 3.69 6.63
C SER A 73 -15.74 3.99 7.74
N LEU A 74 -14.46 4.16 7.43
CA LEU A 74 -13.48 4.59 8.42
C LEU A 74 -13.81 6.00 8.94
N ASP A 75 -14.34 6.86 8.06
CA ASP A 75 -14.79 8.21 8.38
C ASP A 75 -16.21 8.26 9.00
N ALA A 76 -16.84 7.12 9.28
CA ALA A 76 -18.15 7.13 9.91
C ALA A 76 -18.03 7.71 11.33
N PRO A 77 -18.84 8.70 11.71
CA PRO A 77 -18.82 9.23 13.07
C PRO A 77 -19.32 8.18 14.06
N ILE A 78 -18.58 8.05 15.16
CA ILE A 78 -18.84 7.19 16.31
C ILE A 78 -18.82 8.10 17.53
N GLU A 79 -19.87 8.03 18.36
CA GLU A 79 -19.91 8.77 19.62
C GLU A 79 -19.33 7.89 20.74
N ASN A 80 -18.43 8.45 21.54
CA ASN A 80 -17.95 7.81 22.76
C ASN A 80 -18.98 7.97 23.90
N ALA A 81 -18.71 7.38 25.06
CA ALA A 81 -19.61 7.45 26.22
C ALA A 81 -19.79 8.89 26.78
N ASP A 82 -18.84 9.78 26.49
CA ASP A 82 -18.82 11.17 26.91
C ASP A 82 -19.54 12.11 25.91
N GLY A 83 -19.97 11.58 24.76
CA GLY A 83 -20.66 12.33 23.70
C GLY A 83 -19.75 12.99 22.67
N ASP A 84 -18.44 12.72 22.69
CA ASP A 84 -17.52 13.19 21.66
C ASP A 84 -17.59 12.28 20.44
N ALA A 85 -17.69 12.91 19.27
CA ALA A 85 -17.63 12.21 17.99
C ALA A 85 -16.17 11.98 17.57
N PHE A 86 -15.84 10.73 17.27
CA PHE A 86 -14.59 10.32 16.64
C PHE A 86 -14.89 9.39 15.46
N SER A 87 -13.90 9.05 14.67
CA SER A 87 -14.02 8.10 13.56
C SER A 87 -13.07 6.92 13.76
N LEU A 88 -13.28 5.82 13.03
CA LEU A 88 -12.37 4.68 13.14
C LEU A 88 -10.96 5.04 12.69
N VAL A 89 -10.81 5.98 11.74
CA VAL A 89 -9.48 6.41 11.30
C VAL A 89 -8.70 7.09 12.43
N ASP A 90 -9.38 7.80 13.34
CA ASP A 90 -8.72 8.45 14.50
C ASP A 90 -8.18 7.44 15.51
N THR A 91 -8.64 6.18 15.47
CA THR A 91 -8.18 5.11 16.37
C THR A 91 -7.03 4.30 15.79
N ILE A 92 -6.66 4.53 14.53
CA ILE A 92 -5.57 3.80 13.87
C ILE A 92 -4.27 4.56 14.17
N GLU A 93 -3.40 3.93 14.96
CA GLU A 93 -2.05 4.45 15.21
C GLU A 93 -1.19 4.32 13.94
N ASP A 94 -0.43 5.37 13.60
CA ASP A 94 0.60 5.29 12.57
C ASP A 94 1.80 4.52 13.15
N PRO A 95 2.11 3.31 12.63
CA PRO A 95 3.19 2.48 13.16
C PRO A 95 4.59 3.09 12.93
N THR A 96 4.69 4.19 12.17
CA THR A 96 5.95 4.89 11.90
C THR A 96 6.11 6.19 12.68
N ALA A 97 5.12 6.57 13.49
CA ALA A 97 5.07 7.85 14.19
C ALA A 97 5.58 7.81 15.64
N ASP A 98 6.21 6.72 16.10
CA ASP A 98 6.73 6.66 17.47
C ASP A 98 7.92 7.63 17.64
N PHE A 99 7.71 8.66 18.45
CA PHE A 99 8.74 9.62 18.82
C PHE A 99 9.93 8.96 19.52
N ALA A 100 9.70 7.87 20.27
CA ALA A 100 10.76 7.12 20.92
C ALA A 100 11.72 6.50 19.89
N ASP A 101 11.19 5.93 18.81
CA ASP A 101 12.01 5.34 17.74
C ASP A 101 12.88 6.40 17.06
N VAL A 102 12.31 7.58 16.76
CA VAL A 102 13.06 8.71 16.19
C VAL A 102 14.19 9.17 17.12
N LEU A 103 13.94 9.21 18.44
CA LEU A 103 14.94 9.59 19.43
C LEU A 103 16.07 8.55 19.51
N VAL A 104 15.72 7.25 19.49
CA VAL A 104 16.70 6.15 19.51
C VAL A 104 17.57 6.20 18.26
N ASP A 105 16.97 6.37 17.08
CA ASP A 105 17.71 6.48 15.81
C ASP A 105 18.66 7.67 15.82
N ARG A 106 18.23 8.81 16.36
CA ARG A 106 19.08 9.99 16.52
C ARG A 106 20.29 9.72 17.42
N LEU A 107 20.06 9.16 18.61
CA LEU A 107 21.13 8.87 19.57
C LEU A 107 22.14 7.86 18.98
N LEU A 108 21.64 6.85 18.28
CA LEU A 108 22.48 5.87 17.59
C LEU A 108 23.32 6.55 16.49
N LEU A 109 22.71 7.42 15.68
CA LEU A 109 23.42 8.15 14.63
C LEU A 109 24.52 9.05 15.21
N GLU A 110 24.24 9.80 16.28
CA GLU A 110 25.22 10.64 16.96
C GLU A 110 26.42 9.80 17.46
N GLN A 111 26.16 8.67 18.12
CA GLN A 111 27.22 7.76 18.56
C GLN A 111 28.05 7.21 17.39
N LEU A 112 27.40 6.77 16.30
CA LEU A 112 28.09 6.25 15.12
C LEU A 112 28.99 7.31 14.48
N LEU A 113 28.53 8.56 14.41
CA LEU A 113 29.32 9.67 13.86
C LEU A 113 30.51 10.00 14.76
N ASP A 114 30.37 9.93 16.08
CA ASP A 114 31.48 10.13 17.01
C ASP A 114 32.54 9.04 16.90
N GLU A 115 32.12 7.77 16.84
CA GLU A 115 33.03 6.65 16.58
C GLU A 115 33.74 6.78 15.22
N LEU A 116 33.00 7.23 14.20
CA LEU A 116 33.54 7.47 12.86
C LEU A 116 34.53 8.64 12.86
N ALA A 117 34.32 9.69 13.66
CA ALA A 117 35.24 10.82 13.81
C ALA A 117 36.65 10.36 14.19
N VAL A 118 36.73 9.39 15.11
CA VAL A 118 37.99 8.87 15.64
C VAL A 118 38.69 7.96 14.63
N ARG A 119 37.93 7.12 13.91
CA ARG A 119 38.49 6.08 13.03
C ARG A 119 38.68 6.53 11.59
N ASP A 120 37.81 7.39 11.11
CA ASP A 120 37.68 7.77 9.70
C ASP A 120 37.09 9.20 9.58
N PRO A 121 37.88 10.24 9.88
CA PRO A 121 37.40 11.63 9.88
C PRO A 121 36.90 12.09 8.50
N GLU A 122 37.53 11.62 7.41
CA GLU A 122 37.03 11.84 6.04
C GLU A 122 35.65 11.20 5.84
N GLY A 123 35.46 9.98 6.36
CA GLY A 123 34.19 9.27 6.31
C GLY A 123 33.08 9.99 7.07
N LYS A 124 33.38 10.50 8.27
CA LYS A 124 32.44 11.35 9.02
C LYS A 124 32.04 12.58 8.21
N ARG A 125 33.02 13.27 7.62
CA ARG A 125 32.74 14.47 6.82
C ARG A 125 31.86 14.17 5.61
N ILE A 126 32.07 13.03 4.95
CA ILE A 126 31.19 12.57 3.86
C ILE A 126 29.75 12.41 4.35
N CYS A 127 29.54 11.80 5.52
CA CYS A 127 28.20 11.66 6.11
C CYS A 127 27.55 13.01 6.40
N GLU A 128 28.28 13.97 6.99
CA GLU A 128 27.79 15.34 7.25
C GLU A 128 27.35 16.04 5.97
N LEU A 129 28.18 16.03 4.93
CA LEU A 129 27.87 16.67 3.65
C LEU A 129 26.68 16.00 2.94
N ILE A 130 26.47 14.69 3.14
CA ILE A 130 25.26 14.00 2.64
C ILE A 130 24.01 14.48 3.40
N MET A 131 24.11 14.63 4.73
CA MET A 131 23.00 15.15 5.56
C MET A 131 22.67 16.62 5.22
N GLU A 132 23.66 17.41 4.81
CA GLU A 132 23.50 18.79 4.31
C GLU A 132 22.90 18.84 2.90
N GLY A 133 22.78 17.70 2.20
CA GLY A 133 22.22 17.61 0.85
C GLY A 133 23.22 17.96 -0.27
N CYS A 134 24.52 17.96 0.00
CA CYS A 134 25.54 18.27 -0.99
C CYS A 134 25.59 17.22 -2.12
N SER A 135 25.82 17.70 -3.34
CA SER A 135 26.08 16.87 -4.51
C SER A 135 27.45 16.18 -4.41
N LYS A 136 27.64 15.11 -5.19
CA LYS A 136 28.91 14.35 -5.18
C LYS A 136 30.11 15.15 -5.68
N THR A 137 29.87 16.18 -6.49
CA THR A 137 30.91 17.11 -6.93
C THR A 137 31.29 18.04 -5.78
N GLU A 138 30.31 18.65 -5.11
CA GLU A 138 30.56 19.51 -3.94
C GLU A 138 31.25 18.76 -2.80
N ILE A 139 30.89 17.49 -2.59
CA ILE A 139 31.56 16.63 -1.62
C ILE A 139 33.04 16.44 -2.00
N ALA A 140 33.33 16.14 -3.26
CA ALA A 140 34.72 15.97 -3.72
C ALA A 140 35.54 17.25 -3.55
N ASP A 141 34.99 18.40 -3.95
CA ASP A 141 35.66 19.70 -3.84
C ASP A 141 35.91 20.08 -2.37
N THR A 142 34.94 19.81 -1.50
CA THR A 142 35.05 20.07 -0.06
C THR A 142 36.13 19.21 0.58
N LEU A 143 36.14 17.91 0.28
CA LEU A 143 37.16 16.99 0.79
C LEU A 143 38.56 17.34 0.26
N GLN A 144 38.68 17.76 -1.00
CA GLN A 144 39.95 18.23 -1.54
C GLN A 144 40.49 19.43 -0.78
N ARG A 145 39.62 20.38 -0.44
CA ARG A 145 40.00 21.59 0.29
C ARG A 145 40.34 21.30 1.75
N GLU A 146 39.60 20.42 2.41
CA GLU A 146 39.74 20.16 3.86
C GLU A 146 40.80 19.10 4.18
N PHE A 147 40.93 18.05 3.37
CA PHE A 147 41.82 16.90 3.62
C PHE A 147 42.96 16.77 2.59
N GLY A 148 42.92 17.55 1.50
CA GLY A 148 43.90 17.46 0.42
C GLY A 148 43.76 16.21 -0.45
N GLY A 149 44.74 16.00 -1.34
CA GLY A 149 44.79 14.87 -2.26
C GLY A 149 43.88 14.99 -3.49
N ASP A 150 43.92 13.97 -4.35
CA ASP A 150 43.13 13.95 -5.59
C ASP A 150 41.72 13.47 -5.30
N TRP A 151 40.79 14.40 -5.10
CA TRP A 151 39.36 14.12 -5.02
C TRP A 151 38.67 14.50 -6.33
N TYR A 152 37.77 13.61 -6.74
CA TYR A 152 36.91 13.81 -7.91
C TYR A 152 35.61 13.07 -7.65
N LYS A 153 34.55 13.45 -8.37
CA LYS A 153 33.19 12.92 -8.19
C LYS A 153 33.13 11.40 -7.99
N SER A 154 33.77 10.62 -8.85
CA SER A 154 33.71 9.16 -8.76
C SER A 154 34.44 8.59 -7.53
N LYS A 155 35.50 9.25 -7.05
CA LYS A 155 36.17 8.89 -5.80
C LYS A 155 35.28 9.17 -4.60
N ALA A 156 34.60 10.31 -4.56
CA ALA A 156 33.63 10.64 -3.51
C ALA A 156 32.48 9.60 -3.46
N VAL A 157 31.92 9.25 -4.63
CA VAL A 157 30.89 8.19 -4.74
C VAL A 157 31.39 6.85 -4.21
N TYR A 158 32.61 6.45 -4.60
CA TYR A 158 33.20 5.21 -4.12
C TYR A 158 33.39 5.22 -2.60
N ARG A 159 33.92 6.32 -2.07
CA ARG A 159 34.21 6.45 -0.65
C ARG A 159 32.96 6.46 0.21
N GLU A 160 31.93 7.18 -0.20
CA GLU A 160 30.60 7.15 0.42
C GLU A 160 30.08 5.72 0.53
N LYS A 161 30.12 4.95 -0.57
CA LYS A 161 29.66 3.56 -0.55
C LYS A 161 30.43 2.73 0.48
N GLN A 162 31.75 2.91 0.58
CA GLN A 162 32.55 2.22 1.59
C GLN A 162 32.18 2.61 3.02
N VAL A 163 31.97 3.91 3.28
CA VAL A 163 31.58 4.41 4.60
C VAL A 163 30.22 3.85 5.00
N LEU A 164 29.22 3.95 4.12
CA LEU A 164 27.88 3.44 4.37
C LEU A 164 27.86 1.91 4.55
N GLU A 165 28.66 1.17 3.79
CA GLU A 165 28.77 -0.29 3.96
C GLU A 165 29.41 -0.66 5.31
N ARG A 166 30.41 0.09 5.77
CA ARG A 166 31.02 -0.11 7.10
C ARG A 166 30.01 0.17 8.22
N LEU A 167 29.29 1.29 8.14
CA LEU A 167 28.25 1.64 9.10
C LEU A 167 27.15 0.58 9.12
N ARG A 168 26.69 0.11 7.96
CA ARG A 168 25.70 -0.97 7.86
C ARG A 168 26.19 -2.27 8.51
N LYS A 169 27.45 -2.67 8.28
CA LYS A 169 28.03 -3.86 8.92
C LYS A 169 28.11 -3.72 10.43
N HIS A 170 28.44 -2.52 10.92
CA HIS A 170 28.49 -2.23 12.35
C HIS A 170 27.09 -2.36 12.97
N ILE A 171 26.07 -1.72 12.37
CA ILE A 171 24.68 -1.80 12.84
C ILE A 171 24.15 -3.25 12.82
N LEU A 172 24.41 -4.01 11.76
CA LEU A 172 23.98 -5.41 11.64
C LEU A 172 24.75 -6.37 12.54
N GLY A 173 25.98 -6.02 12.95
CA GLY A 173 26.80 -6.81 13.87
C GLY A 173 26.44 -6.62 15.35
N HIS A 174 25.60 -5.63 15.67
CA HIS A 174 25.06 -5.37 17.02
C HIS A 174 23.66 -5.98 17.24
N LYS A 175 23.16 -6.79 16.30
CA LYS A 175 21.97 -7.64 16.47
C LYS A 175 22.36 -9.03 16.93
#